data_AF-A0A7C2PVN4-F1
#
_entry.id   AF-A0A7C2PVN4-F1
#
_cell.length_a   1.000
_cell.length_b   1.000
_cell.length_c   1.000
_cell.angle_alpha   90.00
_cell.angle_beta   90.00
_cell.angle_gamma   90.00
#
_symmetry.space_group_name_H-M   'P 1'
#
loop_
_entity.id
_entity.type
_entity.pdbx_description
1 polymer ?
#
loop_
_entity_poly.entity_id
_entity_poly.type
_entity_poly.pdbx_seq_one_letter_code
_entity_poly.pdbx_strand_id
1 'polypeptide(L)'
;METPAGIFGRLAERVLGWIALALLLAAGWAIYQMPGATKAAIWSGLWRTVVWFGVAAAIPWSGRLFMRRVLEIGSNWAGLALLAALTAADLVAALVLMTGWPTGGWAWAAALLALAAAGTYNYLVTEYLAEAAGR
;
A
#
# COMPACT_ATOMS: atom_id res chain seq x y z
N MET A 1 14.67 -11.38 18.27
CA MET A 1 14.32 -11.44 19.70
C MET A 1 12.85 -11.80 19.78
N GLU A 2 12.53 -13.07 20.00
CA GLU A 2 11.16 -13.49 20.30
C GLU A 2 10.93 -13.26 21.79
N THR A 3 10.18 -12.21 22.14
CA THR A 3 9.66 -12.09 23.49
C THR A 3 8.65 -13.23 23.70
N PRO A 4 8.74 -14.00 24.80
CA PRO A 4 7.74 -15.01 25.09
C PRO A 4 6.40 -14.30 25.30
N ALA A 5 5.51 -14.39 24.31
CA ALA A 5 4.18 -13.85 24.41
C ALA A 5 3.45 -14.52 25.58
N GLY A 6 3.30 -13.80 26.69
CA GLY A 6 2.60 -14.26 27.87
C GLY A 6 1.18 -14.72 27.53
N ILE A 7 0.56 -15.49 28.41
CA ILE A 7 -0.82 -16.00 28.25
C ILE A 7 -1.80 -14.87 27.88
N PHE A 8 -1.59 -13.67 28.41
CA PHE A 8 -2.36 -12.46 28.08
C PHE A 8 -2.16 -11.96 26.64
N GLY A 9 -0.97 -12.10 26.05
CA GLY A 9 -0.71 -11.73 24.66
C GLY A 9 -1.48 -12.62 23.68
N ARG A 10 -1.46 -13.94 23.91
CA ARG A 10 -2.21 -14.91 23.10
C ARG A 10 -3.73 -14.75 23.24
N LEU A 11 -4.21 -14.37 24.42
CA LEU A 11 -5.62 -14.07 24.65
C LEU A 11 -6.03 -12.79 23.93
N ALA A 12 -5.22 -11.73 24.02
CA ALA A 12 -5.47 -10.47 23.33
C ALA A 12 -5.52 -10.65 21.80
N GLU A 13 -4.59 -11.38 21.20
CA GLU A 13 -4.63 -11.72 19.77
C GLU A 13 -5.93 -12.43 19.37
N ARG A 14 -6.36 -13.43 20.14
CA ARG A 14 -7.61 -14.15 19.85
C ARG A 14 -8.82 -13.24 19.94
N VAL A 15 -8.89 -12.40 20.99
CA VAL A 15 -10.00 -11.45 21.17
C VAL A 15 -10.02 -10.44 20.03
N LEU A 16 -8.87 -9.88 19.65
CA LEU A 16 -8.75 -8.96 18.52
C LEU A 16 -9.13 -9.63 17.20
N GLY A 17 -8.74 -10.89 17.00
CA GLY A 17 -9.14 -11.68 15.83
C GLY A 17 -10.66 -11.86 15.74
N TRP A 18 -11.33 -12.21 16.84
CA TRP A 18 -12.79 -12.31 16.89
C TRP A 18 -13.49 -10.97 16.68
N ILE A 19 -12.96 -9.89 17.27
CA ILE A 19 -13.48 -8.53 17.06
C ILE A 19 -13.35 -8.14 15.58
N ALA A 20 -12.20 -8.38 14.97
CA ALA A 20 -11.97 -8.10 13.55
C ALA A 20 -12.94 -8.89 12.66
N LEU A 21 -13.11 -10.19 12.93
CA LEU A 21 -14.08 -11.02 12.19
C LEU A 21 -15.52 -10.50 12.36
N ALA A 22 -15.93 -10.16 13.59
CA ALA A 22 -17.27 -9.64 13.86
C ALA A 22 -17.53 -8.32 13.13
N LEU A 23 -16.55 -7.41 13.12
CA LEU A 23 -16.62 -6.15 12.38
C LEU A 23 -16.71 -6.38 10.87
N LEU A 24 -15.96 -7.35 10.35
CA LEU A 24 -15.95 -7.69 8.93
C LEU A 24 -17.30 -8.28 8.48
N LEU A 25 -17.88 -9.17 9.29
CA LEU A 25 -19.24 -9.70 9.06
C LEU A 25 -20.31 -8.61 9.17
N ALA A 26 -20.23 -7.74 10.18
CA ALA A 26 -21.16 -6.63 10.36
C ALA A 26 -21.10 -5.65 9.19
N ALA A 27 -19.89 -5.32 8.69
CA ALA A 27 -19.71 -4.47 7.52
C ALA A 27 -20.28 -5.12 6.26
N GLY A 28 -20.01 -6.42 6.05
CA GLY A 28 -20.57 -7.17 4.92
C GLY A 28 -22.09 -7.20 4.94
N TRP A 29 -22.70 -7.45 6.11
CA TRP A 29 -24.14 -7.40 6.30
C TRP A 29 -24.71 -6.00 6.06
N ALA A 30 -24.06 -4.96 6.59
CA ALA A 30 -24.49 -3.57 6.37
C ALA A 30 -24.49 -3.21 4.88
N ILE A 31 -23.43 -3.59 4.15
CA ILE A 31 -23.35 -3.39 2.69
C ILE A 31 -24.44 -4.20 1.97
N TYR A 32 -24.73 -5.43 2.41
CA TYR A 32 -25.79 -6.26 1.84
C TYR A 32 -27.17 -5.62 1.94
N GLN A 33 -27.43 -4.83 2.97
CA GLN A 33 -28.71 -4.14 3.15
C GLN A 33 -28.81 -2.81 2.37
N MET A 34 -27.72 -2.32 1.77
CA MET A 34 -27.71 -1.05 1.04
C MET A 34 -28.42 -1.13 -0.34
N PRO A 35 -28.88 0.01 -0.89
CA PRO A 35 -29.38 0.09 -2.24
C PRO A 35 -28.35 -0.38 -3.28
N GLY A 36 -28.82 -0.90 -4.42
CA GLY A 36 -27.96 -1.45 -5.47
C GLY A 36 -26.90 -0.47 -5.99
N ALA A 37 -27.25 0.82 -6.11
CA ALA A 37 -26.31 1.87 -6.54
C ALA A 37 -25.13 2.03 -5.55
N THR A 38 -25.41 2.04 -4.25
CA THR A 38 -24.39 2.17 -3.21
C THR A 38 -23.46 0.95 -3.18
N LYS A 39 -24.01 -0.25 -3.34
CA LYS A 39 -23.21 -1.49 -3.44
C LYS A 39 -22.26 -1.45 -4.63
N ALA A 40 -22.75 -1.03 -5.80
CA ALA A 40 -21.93 -0.91 -6.99
C ALA A 40 -20.78 0.10 -6.80
N ALA A 41 -21.04 1.22 -6.12
CA ALA A 41 -20.01 2.21 -5.79
C ALA A 41 -18.94 1.62 -4.84
N ILE A 42 -19.35 0.92 -3.79
CA ILE A 42 -18.42 0.26 -2.84
C ILE A 42 -17.59 -0.80 -3.57
N TRP A 43 -18.22 -1.64 -4.38
CA TRP A 43 -17.53 -2.69 -5.15
C TRP A 43 -16.52 -2.11 -6.15
N SER A 44 -16.90 -1.05 -6.85
CA SER A 44 -16.00 -0.31 -7.74
C SER A 44 -14.80 0.25 -6.97
N GLY A 45 -15.03 0.85 -5.79
CA GLY A 45 -13.96 1.34 -4.92
C GLY A 45 -13.01 0.22 -4.48
N LEU A 46 -13.54 -0.92 -4.01
CA LEU A 46 -12.74 -2.07 -3.63
C LEU A 46 -11.89 -2.60 -4.79
N TRP A 47 -12.49 -2.75 -5.98
CA TRP A 47 -11.76 -3.24 -7.15
C TRP A 47 -10.63 -2.29 -7.56
N ARG A 48 -10.89 -0.98 -7.57
CA ARG A 48 -9.86 0.04 -7.86
C ARG A 48 -8.72 -0.02 -6.85
N THR A 49 -9.03 -0.20 -5.56
CA THR A 49 -8.02 -0.37 -4.50
C THR A 49 -7.18 -1.63 -4.72
N VAL A 50 -7.80 -2.76 -5.07
CA VAL A 50 -7.09 -4.01 -5.38
C VAL A 50 -6.16 -3.84 -6.59
N VAL A 51 -6.66 -3.22 -7.66
CA VAL A 51 -5.86 -2.92 -8.86
C VAL A 51 -4.69 -2.01 -8.49
N TRP A 52 -4.93 -0.97 -7.70
CA TRP A 52 -3.88 -0.07 -7.21
C TRP A 52 -2.83 -0.82 -6.41
N PHE A 53 -3.22 -1.68 -5.46
CA PHE A 53 -2.28 -2.50 -4.70
C PHE A 53 -1.43 -3.39 -5.62
N GLY A 54 -2.02 -3.98 -6.65
CA GLY A 54 -1.28 -4.77 -7.63
C GLY A 54 -0.25 -3.94 -8.40
N VAL A 55 -0.63 -2.72 -8.81
CA VAL A 55 0.27 -1.78 -9.49
C VAL A 55 1.39 -1.32 -8.55
N ALA A 56 1.06 -0.88 -7.34
CA ALA A 56 2.03 -0.43 -6.35
C ALA A 56 3.00 -1.53 -5.91
N ALA A 57 2.51 -2.77 -5.83
CA ALA A 57 3.37 -3.92 -5.57
C ALA A 57 4.33 -4.21 -6.73
N ALA A 58 3.93 -3.93 -7.97
CA ALA A 58 4.71 -4.22 -9.17
C ALA A 58 5.71 -3.11 -9.56
N ILE A 59 5.35 -1.84 -9.36
CA ILE A 59 6.14 -0.67 -9.76
C ILE A 59 7.60 -0.74 -9.30
N PRO A 60 7.94 -0.99 -8.03
CA PRO A 60 9.33 -0.91 -7.59
C PRO A 60 10.22 -2.01 -8.19
N TRP A 61 9.65 -3.12 -8.65
CA TRP A 61 10.40 -4.17 -9.35
C TRP A 61 10.96 -3.71 -10.69
N SER A 62 10.36 -2.68 -11.31
CA SER A 62 10.94 -2.03 -12.49
C SER A 62 12.30 -1.37 -12.18
N GLY A 63 12.56 -1.03 -10.91
CA GLY A 63 13.84 -0.52 -10.43
C GLY A 63 15.02 -1.45 -10.73
N ARG A 64 14.77 -2.76 -10.91
CA ARG A 64 15.80 -3.74 -11.31
C ARG A 64 16.50 -3.37 -12.62
N LEU A 65 15.79 -2.72 -13.55
CA LEU A 65 16.33 -2.29 -14.84
C LEU A 65 17.35 -1.15 -14.70
N PHE A 66 17.21 -0.33 -13.66
CA PHE A 66 18.00 0.87 -13.44
C PHE A 66 19.08 0.69 -12.37
N MET A 67 18.94 -0.32 -11.51
CA MET A 67 19.74 -0.46 -10.30
C MET A 67 21.26 -0.45 -10.56
N ARG A 68 21.71 -1.17 -11.58
CA ARG A 68 23.13 -1.19 -11.96
C ARG A 68 23.67 0.22 -12.27
N ARG A 69 22.92 1.01 -13.05
CA ARG A 69 23.31 2.39 -13.40
C ARG A 69 23.29 3.31 -12.19
N VAL A 70 22.30 3.15 -11.31
CA VAL A 70 22.21 3.92 -10.06
C VAL A 70 23.41 3.64 -9.16
N LEU A 71 23.80 2.37 -9.02
CA LEU A 71 24.98 1.97 -8.25
C LEU A 71 26.29 2.47 -8.87
N GLU A 72 26.42 2.47 -10.20
CA GLU A 72 27.58 3.04 -10.91
C GLU A 72 27.76 4.54 -10.65
N ILE A 73 26.66 5.29 -10.45
CA ILE A 73 26.71 6.72 -10.08
C ILE A 73 27.18 6.90 -8.63
N GLY A 74 26.84 5.97 -7.73
CA GLY A 74 27.31 5.96 -6.34
C GLY A 74 26.87 7.16 -5.49
N SER A 75 25.80 7.87 -5.90
CA SER A 75 25.30 9.08 -5.21
C SER A 75 23.96 8.84 -4.54
N ASN A 76 23.82 9.33 -3.31
CA ASN A 76 22.54 9.33 -2.58
C ASN A 76 21.42 10.03 -3.35
N TRP A 77 21.75 11.03 -4.16
CA TRP A 77 20.77 11.74 -4.99
C TRP A 77 20.20 10.87 -6.11
N ALA A 78 20.97 9.93 -6.65
CA ALA A 78 20.48 8.99 -7.67
C ALA A 78 19.44 8.02 -7.08
N GLY A 79 19.70 7.53 -5.86
CA GLY A 79 18.74 6.71 -5.11
C GLY A 79 17.46 7.49 -4.77
N LEU A 80 17.60 8.72 -4.26
CA LEU A 80 16.46 9.58 -3.98
C LEU A 80 15.62 9.87 -5.24
N ALA A 81 16.28 10.16 -6.37
CA ALA A 81 15.60 10.41 -7.63
C ALA A 81 14.81 9.19 -8.12
N LEU A 82 15.37 7.99 -8.00
CA LEU A 82 14.67 6.74 -8.33
C LEU A 82 13.42 6.56 -7.43
N LEU A 83 13.58 6.75 -6.11
CA LEU A 83 12.47 6.63 -5.16
C LEU A 83 11.36 7.66 -5.43
N ALA A 84 11.74 8.89 -5.71
CA ALA A 84 10.80 9.95 -6.04
C ALA A 84 10.03 9.62 -7.34
N ALA A 85 10.72 9.10 -8.35
CA ALA A 85 10.09 8.69 -9.61
C ALA A 85 9.10 7.53 -9.43
N LEU A 86 9.47 6.50 -8.68
CA LEU A 86 8.59 5.37 -8.38
C LEU A 86 7.36 5.80 -7.57
N THR A 87 7.57 6.61 -6.52
CA THR A 87 6.47 7.12 -5.69
C THR A 87 5.55 8.06 -6.46
N ALA A 88 6.10 8.87 -7.38
CA ALA A 88 5.30 9.69 -8.28
C ALA A 88 4.48 8.83 -9.25
N ALA A 89 5.04 7.73 -9.77
CA ALA A 89 4.30 6.80 -10.61
C ALA A 89 3.13 6.16 -9.85
N ASP A 90 3.33 5.77 -8.59
CA ASP A 90 2.26 5.29 -7.70
C ASP A 90 1.15 6.32 -7.47
N LEU A 91 1.53 7.58 -7.23
CA LEU A 91 0.58 8.68 -7.09
C LEU A 91 -0.24 8.86 -8.36
N VAL A 92 0.40 8.85 -9.52
CA VAL A 92 -0.29 8.98 -10.82
C VAL A 92 -1.24 7.81 -11.03
N ALA A 93 -0.80 6.57 -10.77
CA ALA A 93 -1.65 5.39 -10.87
C ALA A 93 -2.87 5.47 -9.93
N ALA A 94 -2.66 5.91 -8.69
CA ALA A 94 -3.74 6.13 -7.73
C ALA A 94 -4.75 7.16 -8.23
N LEU A 95 -4.28 8.32 -8.71
CA LEU A 95 -5.15 9.40 -9.21
C LEU A 95 -5.97 8.96 -10.43
N VAL A 96 -5.37 8.20 -11.35
CA VAL A 96 -6.07 7.61 -12.51
C VAL A 96 -7.19 6.68 -12.05
N LEU A 97 -6.94 5.84 -11.04
CA LEU A 97 -7.93 4.90 -10.51
C LEU A 97 -9.01 5.56 -9.66
N MET A 98 -8.69 6.64 -8.94
CA MET A 98 -9.65 7.41 -8.13
C MET A 98 -10.63 8.21 -9.00
N THR A 99 -10.37 8.39 -10.30
CA THR A 99 -11.19 9.17 -11.24
C THR A 99 -11.46 10.62 -10.81
N GLY A 100 -10.66 11.15 -9.89
CA GLY A 100 -10.83 12.48 -9.32
C GLY A 100 -9.93 12.71 -8.10
N TRP A 101 -9.91 13.95 -7.62
CA TRP A 101 -9.16 14.33 -6.43
C TRP A 101 -9.89 13.93 -5.14
N PRO A 102 -9.17 13.62 -4.05
CA PRO A 102 -9.78 13.41 -2.75
C PRO A 102 -10.59 14.65 -2.33
N THR A 103 -11.85 14.45 -1.99
CA THR A 103 -12.73 15.51 -1.48
C THR A 103 -12.96 15.32 0.02
N GLY A 104 -12.48 16.27 0.83
CA GLY A 104 -12.62 16.26 2.29
C GLY A 104 -11.36 15.78 3.03
N GLY A 105 -11.25 16.19 4.30
CA GLY A 105 -10.05 15.96 5.11
C GLY A 105 -9.70 14.47 5.31
N TRP A 106 -10.70 13.62 5.55
CA TRP A 106 -10.49 12.17 5.71
C TRP A 106 -10.02 11.50 4.42
N ALA A 107 -10.54 11.91 3.27
CA ALA A 107 -10.10 11.38 1.97
C ALA A 107 -8.63 11.73 1.70
N TRP A 108 -8.24 12.96 2.03
CA TRP A 108 -6.84 13.39 1.95
C TRP A 108 -5.93 12.64 2.92
N ALA A 109 -6.33 12.49 4.18
CA ALA A 109 -5.56 11.73 5.16
C ALA A 109 -5.33 10.28 4.71
N ALA A 110 -6.37 9.61 4.21
CA ALA A 110 -6.26 8.26 3.69
C ALA A 110 -5.36 8.17 2.44
N ALA A 111 -5.48 9.11 1.51
CA ALA A 111 -4.64 9.16 0.30
C ALA A 111 -3.15 9.39 0.63
N LEU A 112 -2.86 10.30 1.56
CA LEU A 112 -1.49 10.56 2.01
C LEU A 112 -0.90 9.37 2.76
N LEU A 113 -1.69 8.69 3.59
CA LEU A 113 -1.25 7.48 4.28
C LEU A 113 -0.95 6.35 3.28
N ALA A 114 -1.81 6.16 2.29
CA ALA A 114 -1.61 5.17 1.22
C ALA A 114 -0.34 5.48 0.41
N LEU A 115 -0.11 6.76 0.07
CA LEU A 115 1.10 7.20 -0.62
C LEU A 115 2.36 6.98 0.22
N ALA A 116 2.31 7.27 1.52
CA ALA A 116 3.43 7.04 2.44
C ALA A 116 3.75 5.53 2.56
N ALA A 117 2.72 4.68 2.61
CA ALA A 117 2.88 3.23 2.62
C ALA A 117 3.53 2.74 1.31
N ALA A 118 3.04 3.21 0.15
CA ALA A 118 3.62 2.87 -1.15
C ALA A 118 5.08 3.34 -1.29
N GLY A 119 5.37 4.58 -0.89
CA GLY A 119 6.75 5.12 -0.87
C GLY A 119 7.68 4.32 0.03
N THR A 120 7.19 3.88 1.20
CA THR A 120 7.96 3.01 2.11
C THR A 120 8.22 1.64 1.47
N TYR A 121 7.22 1.06 0.82
CA TYR A 121 7.38 -0.20 0.10
C TYR A 121 8.39 -0.08 -1.05
N ASN A 122 8.32 1.01 -1.83
CA ASN A 122 9.27 1.31 -2.88
C ASN A 122 10.70 1.38 -2.34
N TYR A 123 10.91 2.08 -1.22
CA TYR A 123 12.19 2.11 -0.52
C TYR A 123 12.71 0.69 -0.21
N LEU A 124 11.92 -0.12 0.48
CA LEU A 124 12.32 -1.47 0.90
C LEU A 124 12.68 -2.37 -0.29
N VAL A 125 11.89 -2.33 -1.37
CA VAL A 125 12.16 -3.13 -2.57
C VAL A 125 13.40 -2.65 -3.29
N THR A 126 13.62 -1.33 -3.41
CA THR A 126 14.82 -0.80 -4.06
C THR A 126 16.10 -1.08 -3.26
N GLU A 127 16.03 -1.03 -1.92
CA GLU A 127 17.13 -1.43 -1.04
C GLU A 127 17.49 -2.90 -1.26
N TYR A 128 16.49 -3.78 -1.24
CA TYR A 128 16.68 -5.21 -1.57
C TYR A 128 17.32 -5.42 -2.95
N LEU A 129 16.85 -4.70 -3.97
CA LEU A 129 17.39 -4.79 -5.32
C LEU A 129 18.82 -4.26 -5.42
N ALA A 130 19.17 -3.22 -4.66
CA ALA A 130 20.52 -2.67 -4.59
C ALA A 130 21.48 -3.69 -3.97
N GLU A 131 21.10 -4.31 -2.86
CA GLU A 131 21.87 -5.39 -2.24
C GLU A 131 22.05 -6.59 -3.18
N ALA A 132 21.00 -6.96 -3.91
CA ALA A 132 21.05 -8.07 -4.85
C ALA A 132 21.93 -7.77 -6.09
N ALA A 133 22.03 -6.52 -6.52
CA ALA A 133 22.84 -6.11 -7.66
C ALA A 133 24.31 -5.81 -7.32
N GLY A 134 24.61 -5.53 -6.05
CA GLY A 134 25.96 -5.30 -5.55
C GLY A 134 26.74 -6.58 -5.17
N ARG A 135 26.09 -7.75 -5.22
CA ARG A 135 26.74 -9.07 -5.12
C ARG A 135 27.17 -9.57 -6.49
#